data_AF-A0A1D7U9Z5-F1
#
_entry.id   AF-A0A1D7U9Z5-F1
#
_cell.length_a   1.000
_cell.length_b   1.000
_cell.length_c   1.000
_cell.angle_alpha   90.00
_cell.angle_beta   90.00
_cell.angle_gamma   90.00
#
_symmetry.space_group_name_H-M   'P 1'
#
loop_
_entity.id
_entity.type
_entity.pdbx_description
1 polymer ?
#
loop_
_entity_poly.entity_id
_entity_poly.type
_entity_poly.pdbx_seq_one_letter_code
_entity_poly.pdbx_strand_id
1 'polypeptide(L)'
;MPRAARKDHPLSMRLPEADISIIDRAAKLRGRSRTQFVRDAAVRAAEEAIMEDRPIRMSAEGFAEFVAMLDRPPEVVPAIAELFRRRAPWEHDESGESR
;
A
#
# COMPACT_ATOMS: atom_id res chain seq x y z
N MET A 1 12.15 -7.40 -21.91
CA MET A 1 12.10 -7.56 -20.44
C MET A 1 11.44 -8.89 -20.11
N PRO A 2 12.10 -9.84 -19.43
CA PRO A 2 11.44 -11.08 -19.05
C PRO A 2 10.41 -10.75 -17.96
N ARG A 3 9.13 -11.00 -18.25
CA ARG A 3 8.04 -10.89 -17.29
C ARG A 3 8.30 -11.94 -16.20
N ALA A 4 8.62 -11.49 -14.98
CA ALA A 4 8.77 -12.39 -13.84
C ALA A 4 7.58 -13.36 -13.82
N ALA A 5 7.86 -14.66 -13.83
CA ALA A 5 6.82 -15.68 -13.82
C ALA A 5 5.94 -15.46 -12.59
N ARG A 6 4.67 -15.08 -12.81
CA ARG A 6 3.68 -15.01 -11.73
C ARG A 6 3.55 -16.42 -11.18
N LYS A 7 4.07 -16.65 -9.97
CA LYS A 7 3.85 -17.89 -9.24
C LYS A 7 2.45 -17.80 -8.66
N ASP A 8 1.49 -18.38 -9.36
CA ASP A 8 0.13 -18.51 -8.84
C ASP A 8 0.12 -19.61 -7.77
N HIS A 9 -0.39 -19.28 -6.58
CA HIS A 9 -0.52 -20.23 -5.47
C HIS A 9 -1.97 -20.71 -5.36
N PRO A 10 -2.24 -22.03 -5.34
CA PRO A 10 -3.60 -22.53 -5.20
C PRO A 10 -4.16 -22.24 -3.81
N LEU A 11 -5.42 -21.81 -3.75
CA LEU A 11 -6.17 -21.61 -2.51
C LEU A 11 -7.31 -22.62 -2.44
N SER A 12 -7.27 -23.50 -1.44
CA SER A 12 -8.31 -24.51 -1.19
C SER A 12 -9.10 -24.14 0.06
N MET A 13 -10.43 -24.11 -0.06
CA MET A 13 -11.34 -23.84 1.04
C MET A 13 -12.64 -24.65 0.88
N ARG A 14 -13.27 -24.98 2.00
CA ARG A 14 -14.59 -25.61 2.04
C ARG A 14 -15.63 -24.57 2.44
N LEU A 15 -16.73 -24.51 1.69
CA LEU A 15 -17.83 -23.60 1.94
C LEU A 15 -19.14 -24.41 2.00
N PRO A 16 -20.09 -24.04 2.88
CA PRO A 16 -21.46 -24.55 2.82
C PRO A 16 -22.10 -24.31 1.45
N GLU A 17 -23.00 -25.20 1.04
CA GLU A 17 -23.72 -25.07 -0.24
C GLU A 17 -24.50 -23.76 -0.34
N ALA A 18 -25.08 -23.32 0.78
CA ALA A 18 -25.80 -22.04 0.88
C ALA A 18 -24.89 -20.86 0.49
N ASP A 19 -23.66 -20.82 1.00
CA ASP A 19 -22.71 -19.75 0.72
C ASP A 19 -22.27 -19.78 -0.75
N ILE A 20 -22.00 -20.98 -1.29
CA ILE A 20 -21.66 -21.16 -2.71
C ILE A 20 -22.78 -20.62 -3.60
N SER A 21 -24.04 -20.91 -3.27
CA SER A 21 -25.20 -20.47 -4.06
C SER A 21 -25.31 -18.93 -4.14
N ILE A 22 -25.03 -18.24 -3.02
CA ILE A 22 -25.06 -16.78 -2.95
C ILE A 22 -23.89 -16.20 -3.74
N ILE A 23 -22.69 -16.76 -3.59
CA ILE A 23 -21.49 -16.33 -4.33
C ILE A 23 -21.71 -16.48 -5.84
N ASP A 24 -22.27 -17.59 -6.29
CA ASP A 24 -22.56 -17.81 -7.71
C ASP A 24 -23.53 -16.80 -8.28
N ARG A 25 -24.60 -16.50 -7.53
CA ARG A 25 -25.56 -15.48 -7.94
C ARG A 25 -24.89 -14.11 -8.06
N ALA A 26 -24.05 -13.74 -7.09
CA ALA A 26 -23.32 -12.48 -7.11
C ALA A 26 -22.32 -12.41 -8.27
N ALA A 27 -21.57 -13.48 -8.53
CA ALA A 27 -20.63 -13.58 -9.64
C ALA A 27 -21.34 -13.44 -11.00
N LYS A 28 -22.49 -14.12 -11.18
CA LYS A 28 -23.34 -14.00 -12.38
C LYS A 28 -23.81 -12.57 -12.60
N LEU A 29 -24.31 -11.89 -11.56
CA LEU A 29 -24.75 -10.49 -11.64
C LEU A 29 -23.62 -9.54 -12.04
N ARG A 30 -22.37 -9.88 -11.73
CA ARG A 30 -21.18 -9.09 -12.09
C ARG A 30 -20.53 -9.54 -13.40
N GLY A 31 -21.05 -10.55 -14.09
CA GLY A 31 -20.45 -11.11 -15.30
C GLY A 31 -19.05 -11.71 -15.08
N ARG A 32 -18.78 -12.23 -13.87
CA ARG A 32 -17.49 -12.80 -13.48
C ARG A 32 -17.62 -14.30 -13.18
N SER A 33 -16.51 -15.02 -13.28
CA SER A 33 -16.45 -16.40 -12.77
C SER A 33 -16.46 -16.39 -11.24
N ARG A 34 -16.92 -17.50 -10.63
CA ARG A 34 -16.89 -17.69 -9.17
C ARG A 34 -15.50 -17.42 -8.60
N THR A 35 -14.47 -18.02 -9.19
CA THR A 35 -13.08 -17.87 -8.76
C THR A 35 -12.61 -16.41 -8.82
N GLN A 36 -12.94 -15.69 -9.89
CA GLN A 36 -12.58 -14.29 -10.02
C GLN A 36 -13.31 -13.43 -8.97
N PHE A 37 -14.60 -13.66 -8.78
CA PHE A 37 -15.40 -12.94 -7.80
C PHE A 37 -14.86 -13.15 -6.37
N VAL A 38 -14.58 -14.39 -5.98
CA VAL A 38 -14.04 -14.71 -4.65
C VAL A 38 -12.64 -14.12 -4.47
N ARG A 39 -11.77 -14.21 -5.48
CA ARG A 39 -10.43 -13.61 -5.43
C ARG A 39 -10.50 -12.11 -5.20
N ASP A 40 -11.30 -11.41 -6.01
CA ASP A 40 -11.38 -9.95 -5.96
C ASP A 40 -12.01 -9.49 -4.63
N ALA A 41 -13.03 -10.20 -4.13
CA ALA A 41 -13.61 -9.95 -2.82
C ALA A 41 -12.61 -10.17 -1.67
N ALA A 42 -11.85 -11.28 -1.70
CA ALA A 42 -10.87 -11.59 -0.68
C ALA A 42 -9.72 -10.56 -0.63
N VAL A 43 -9.22 -10.13 -1.80
CA VAL A 43 -8.19 -9.08 -1.88
C VAL A 43 -8.73 -7.77 -1.30
N ARG A 44 -9.95 -7.37 -1.68
CA ARG A 44 -10.55 -6.14 -1.18
C ARG A 44 -10.73 -6.17 0.35
N ALA A 45 -11.22 -7.27 0.89
CA ALA A 45 -11.37 -7.43 2.34
C ALA A 45 -10.02 -7.40 3.07
N ALA A 46 -8.98 -7.98 2.48
CA ALA A 46 -7.63 -7.92 3.04
C ALA A 46 -7.06 -6.49 3.03
N GLU A 47 -7.26 -5.74 1.94
CA GLU A 47 -6.86 -4.33 1.85
C GLU A 47 -7.59 -3.47 2.90
N GLU A 48 -8.90 -3.64 3.04
CA GLU A 48 -9.72 -2.98 4.07
C GLU A 48 -9.17 -3.26 5.48
N ALA A 49 -8.92 -4.53 5.81
CA ALA A 49 -8.37 -4.91 7.12
C ALA A 49 -6.97 -4.31 7.39
N ILE A 50 -6.09 -4.27 6.37
CA ILE A 50 -4.75 -3.67 6.48
C ILE A 50 -4.85 -2.15 6.71
N MET A 51 -5.85 -1.48 6.15
CA MET A 51 -6.07 -0.06 6.37
C MET A 51 -6.62 0.22 7.77
N GLU A 52 -7.54 -0.62 8.27
CA GLU A 52 -8.09 -0.51 9.61
C GLU A 52 -7.04 -0.70 10.73
N ASP A 53 -6.01 -1.50 10.49
CA ASP A 53 -4.94 -1.78 11.47
C ASP A 53 -3.81 -0.74 11.47
N ARG A 54 -3.76 0.16 10.47
CA ARG A 54 -2.71 1.20 10.36
C ARG A 54 -3.11 2.65 10.70
N PRO A 55 -3.99 2.95 11.69
CA PRO A 55 -4.12 4.33 12.15
C PRO A 55 -2.93 4.70 13.04
N ILE A 56 -2.27 5.82 12.72
CA ILE A 56 -1.51 6.57 13.74
C ILE A 56 -2.57 7.15 14.69
N ARG A 57 -2.88 6.40 15.75
CA ARG A 57 -3.83 6.86 16.77
C ARG A 57 -3.14 7.95 17.59
N MET A 58 -3.77 9.12 17.65
CA MET A 58 -3.37 10.24 18.50
C MET A 58 -4.59 10.80 19.21
N SER A 59 -4.41 11.37 20.40
CA SER A 59 -5.48 12.08 21.08
C SER A 59 -5.83 13.37 20.33
N ALA A 60 -6.98 13.98 20.63
CA ALA A 60 -7.36 15.26 20.01
C ALA A 60 -6.32 16.36 20.30
N GLU A 61 -5.74 16.35 21.51
CA GLU A 61 -4.68 17.25 21.93
C GLU A 61 -3.39 16.99 21.15
N GLY A 62 -2.98 15.71 21.02
CA GLY A 62 -1.81 15.33 20.22
C GLY A 62 -1.97 15.68 18.74
N PHE A 63 -3.19 15.59 18.20
CA PHE A 63 -3.49 16.04 16.84
C PHE A 63 -3.40 17.57 16.72
N ALA A 64 -3.93 18.32 17.68
CA ALA A 64 -3.83 19.78 17.69
C ALA A 64 -2.37 20.26 17.79
N GLU A 65 -1.56 19.62 18.66
CA GLU A 65 -0.12 19.89 18.76
C GLU A 65 0.63 19.56 17.47
N PHE A 66 0.29 18.42 16.84
CA PHE A 66 0.86 18.02 15.56
C PHE A 66 0.57 19.03 14.45
N VAL A 67 -0.70 19.46 14.30
CA VAL A 67 -1.08 20.50 13.33
C VAL A 67 -0.36 21.82 13.66
N ALA A 68 -0.33 22.22 14.92
CA ALA A 68 0.37 23.43 15.34
C ALA A 68 1.89 23.37 15.14
N MET A 69 2.48 22.17 15.05
CA MET A 69 3.88 21.98 14.68
C MET A 69 4.07 22.13 13.16
N LEU A 70 3.16 21.59 12.35
CA LEU A 70 3.21 21.72 10.89
C LEU A 70 3.02 23.17 10.40
N ASP A 71 2.20 23.96 11.09
CA ASP A 71 1.95 25.36 10.74
C ASP A 71 3.10 26.31 11.14
N ARG A 72 4.08 25.83 11.91
CA ARG A 72 5.24 26.66 12.28
C ARG A 72 6.14 26.88 11.07
N PRO A 73 6.78 28.06 10.97
CA PRO A 73 7.80 28.27 9.96
C PRO A 73 8.90 27.21 10.13
N PRO A 74 9.44 26.68 9.02
CA PRO A 74 10.45 25.63 9.09
C PRO A 74 11.71 26.16 9.77
N GLU A 75 12.15 25.47 10.82
CA GLU A 75 13.41 25.76 11.47
C GLU A 75 14.54 25.01 10.75
N VAL A 76 15.58 25.75 10.36
CA VAL A 76 16.74 25.14 9.72
C VAL A 76 17.57 24.44 10.78
N VAL A 77 17.44 23.11 10.85
CA VAL A 77 18.32 22.29 11.70
C VAL A 77 19.68 22.15 11.02
N PRO A 78 20.79 22.64 11.61
CA PRO A 78 22.09 22.68 10.93
C PRO A 78 22.57 21.31 10.43
N ALA A 79 22.35 20.25 11.21
CA ALA A 79 22.72 18.89 10.82
C ALA A 79 21.91 18.38 9.61
N ILE A 80 20.63 18.76 9.50
CA ILE A 80 19.79 18.42 8.34
C ILE A 80 20.25 19.23 7.12
N ALA A 81 20.54 20.51 7.29
CA ALA A 81 21.07 21.36 6.22
C ALA A 81 22.43 20.86 5.70
N GLU A 82 23.31 20.39 6.58
CA GLU A 82 24.58 19.76 6.20
C GLU A 82 24.36 18.45 5.46
N LEU A 83 23.41 17.61 5.91
CA LEU A 83 23.05 16.37 5.23
C LEU A 83 22.57 16.62 3.79
N PHE A 84 21.72 17.64 3.57
CA PHE A 84 21.24 18.01 2.24
C PHE A 84 22.34 18.58 1.32
N ARG A 85 23.44 19.12 1.87
CA ARG A 85 24.59 19.57 1.07
C ARG A 85 25.54 18.43 0.71
N ARG A 86 25.45 17.30 1.41
CA ARG A 86 26.29 16.14 1.12
C ARG A 86 25.71 15.39 -0.06
N ARG A 87 26.56 15.10 -1.04
CA ARG A 87 26.24 14.22 -2.16
C ARG A 87 25.65 12.91 -1.63
N ALA A 88 24.49 12.53 -2.16
CA ALA A 88 23.81 11.34 -1.72
C ALA A 88 24.67 10.11 -2.11
N PRO A 89 24.75 9.07 -1.27
CA PRO A 89 25.56 7.87 -1.56
C PRO A 89 25.22 7.14 -2.86
N TRP A 90 24.05 7.42 -3.45
CA TRP A 90 23.56 6.83 -4.69
C TRP A 90 23.65 7.79 -5.90
N GLU A 91 24.12 9.03 -5.72
CA GLU A 91 24.38 9.94 -6.83
C GLU A 91 25.70 9.51 -7.49
N HIS A 92 25.59 8.69 -8.53
CA HIS A 92 26.72 8.41 -9.43
C HIS A 92 27.13 9.70 -10.16
N ASP A 93 28.41 9.81 -10.46
CA ASP A 93 28.96 11.02 -11.08
C ASP A 93 28.36 11.13 -12.47
N GLU A 94 27.54 12.15 -12.71
CA GLU A 94 27.14 12.55 -14.06
C GLU A 94 28.33 13.18 -14.80
N SER A 95 29.50 12.55 -14.71
CA SER A 95 30.64 12.76 -15.58
C SER A 95 30.65 11.64 -16.63
N GLY A 96 29.59 11.63 -17.44
CA GLY A 96 29.67 11.09 -18.77
C GLY A 96 30.50 12.02 -19.66
N GLU A 97 31.32 11.40 -20.51
CA GLU A 97 31.88 11.94 -21.75
C GLU A 97 33.02 12.97 -21.68
N SER A 98 34.26 12.44 -21.73
CA SER A 98 35.13 12.74 -22.88
C SER A 98 36.27 11.73 -23.04
N ARG A 99 36.20 11.00 -24.16
CA ARG A 99 37.23 10.26 -24.90
C ARG A 99 37.74 8.92 -24.37
#